data_AF-A0AAE9CYS8-F1
#
_entry.id   AF-A0AAE9CYS8-F1
#
_cell.length_a   1.000
_cell.length_b   1.000
_cell.length_c   1.000
_cell.angle_alpha   90.00
_cell.angle_beta   90.00
_cell.angle_gamma   90.00
#
_symmetry.space_group_name_H-M   'P 1'
#
loop_
_entity.id
_entity.type
_entity.pdbx_description
1 polymer ?
#
loop_
_entity_poly.entity_id
_entity_poly.type
_entity_poly.pdbx_seq_one_letter_code
_entity_poly.pdbx_strand_id
1 'polypeptide(L)'
;MESNGEASLIHMSEIAHSLLSDHFLYQYETNSRGEVIIKGKGVMETFWLLGRLSMSNRSTPPVAEVKNMCKKRSSFPDHENIRSVSPYSEIASDSEDEEMRRIMRREMMRVG
;
A
#
# COMPACT_ATOMS: atom_id res chain seq x y z
N MET A 1 -4.36 2.70 7.95
CA MET A 1 -4.35 2.44 9.41
C MET A 1 -3.00 1.94 9.93
N GLU A 2 -2.04 1.68 9.04
CA GLU A 2 -0.73 1.11 9.41
C GLU A 2 0.19 2.09 10.15
N SER A 3 0.08 3.40 9.91
CA SER A 3 0.93 4.42 10.56
C SER A 3 0.76 4.50 12.08
N ASN A 4 -0.36 4.02 12.61
CA ASN A 4 -0.67 3.95 14.04
C ASN A 4 -0.84 2.49 14.52
N GLY A 5 -0.33 1.52 13.75
CA GLY A 5 -0.43 0.11 14.06
C GLY A 5 0.60 -0.34 15.10
N GLU A 6 0.38 -1.52 15.66
CA GLU A 6 1.32 -2.22 16.52
C GLU A 6 1.93 -3.40 15.76
N ALA A 7 3.19 -3.73 16.06
CA ALA A 7 3.89 -4.84 15.41
C ALA A 7 3.14 -6.15 15.66
N SER A 8 3.05 -6.99 14.62
CA SER A 8 2.35 -8.29 14.67
C SER A 8 0.85 -8.24 14.96
N LEU A 9 0.24 -7.06 14.94
CA LEU A 9 -1.21 -6.87 15.10
C LEU A 9 -1.82 -6.26 13.83
N ILE A 10 -2.98 -6.77 13.43
CA ILE A 10 -3.69 -6.28 12.26
C ILE A 10 -4.70 -5.22 12.72
N HIS A 11 -4.43 -3.97 12.36
CA HIS A 11 -5.30 -2.83 12.67
C HIS A 11 -6.42 -2.69 11.65
N MET A 12 -7.67 -2.60 12.10
CA MET A 12 -8.83 -2.42 11.21
C MET A 12 -9.79 -1.32 11.68
N SER A 13 -10.45 -0.70 10.70
CA SER A 13 -11.43 0.38 10.92
C SER A 13 -12.76 -0.18 11.41
N GLU A 14 -13.57 0.64 12.07
CA GLU A 14 -14.95 0.30 12.44
C GLU A 14 -15.78 -0.31 11.28
N ILE A 15 -15.77 0.31 10.09
CA ILE A 15 -16.53 -0.22 8.94
C ILE A 15 -16.07 -1.63 8.54
N ALA A 16 -14.76 -1.87 8.56
CA ALA A 16 -14.18 -3.18 8.26
C ALA A 16 -14.54 -4.21 9.33
N HIS A 17 -14.57 -3.80 10.60
CA HIS A 17 -15.04 -4.63 11.71
C HIS A 17 -16.50 -5.03 11.51
N SER A 18 -17.39 -4.07 11.25
CA SER A 18 -18.82 -4.36 11.03
C SER A 18 -19.03 -5.32 9.86
N LEU A 19 -18.39 -5.08 8.70
CA LEU A 19 -18.48 -5.99 7.56
C LEU A 19 -17.98 -7.40 7.89
N LEU A 20 -16.90 -7.51 8.66
CA LEU A 20 -16.32 -8.79 9.04
C LEU A 20 -17.23 -9.55 10.03
N SER A 21 -17.81 -8.84 11.01
CA SER A 21 -18.78 -9.40 11.95
C SER A 21 -20.08 -9.82 11.25
N ASP A 22 -20.60 -9.00 10.34
CA ASP A 22 -21.89 -9.24 9.69
C ASP A 22 -21.83 -10.41 8.69
N HIS A 23 -20.75 -10.49 7.89
CA HIS A 23 -20.63 -11.50 6.85
C HIS A 23 -19.98 -12.81 7.32
N PHE A 24 -19.18 -12.78 8.40
CA PHE A 24 -18.42 -13.93 8.88
C PHE A 24 -18.63 -14.19 10.37
N LEU A 25 -19.91 -14.31 10.74
CA LEU A 25 -20.37 -14.58 12.12
C LEU A 25 -19.57 -15.71 12.78
N TYR A 26 -18.99 -15.42 13.94
CA TYR A 26 -18.21 -16.36 14.77
C TYR A 26 -17.00 -17.01 14.07
N GLN A 27 -16.51 -16.46 12.96
CA GLN A 27 -15.32 -16.97 12.30
C GLN A 27 -14.04 -16.27 12.75
N TYR A 28 -14.14 -15.02 13.18
CA TYR A 28 -12.99 -14.19 13.51
C TYR A 28 -13.12 -13.61 14.91
N GLU A 29 -11.98 -13.45 15.55
CA GLU A 29 -11.87 -12.82 16.86
C GLU A 29 -11.29 -11.41 16.70
N THR A 30 -12.00 -10.43 17.23
CA THR A 30 -11.63 -9.01 17.19
C THR A 30 -11.61 -8.43 18.60
N ASN A 31 -10.86 -7.35 18.79
CA ASN A 31 -10.80 -6.61 20.05
C ASN A 31 -10.86 -5.11 19.79
N SER A 32 -11.65 -4.37 20.58
CA SER A 32 -11.68 -2.91 20.45
C SER A 32 -10.36 -2.33 20.96
N ARG A 33 -9.74 -1.52 20.12
CA ARG A 33 -8.57 -0.71 20.48
C ARG A 33 -9.00 0.60 21.16
N GLY A 34 -10.24 1.02 20.91
CA GLY A 34 -10.79 2.31 21.34
C GLY A 34 -10.62 3.42 20.30
N GLU A 35 -10.77 4.65 20.78
CA GLU A 35 -10.78 5.87 19.98
C GLU A 35 -9.38 6.35 19.59
N VAL A 36 -9.24 6.75 18.33
CA VAL A 36 -7.96 7.15 17.72
C VAL A 36 -8.16 8.40 16.90
N ILE A 37 -7.26 9.37 17.05
CA ILE A 37 -7.26 10.56 16.19
C ILE A 37 -6.65 10.19 14.83
N ILE A 38 -7.50 10.23 13.80
CA ILE A 38 -7.12 10.01 12.41
C ILE A 38 -7.08 11.37 11.71
N LYS A 39 -5.89 11.74 11.22
CA LYS A 39 -5.70 13.01 10.50
C LYS A 39 -6.68 13.10 9.32
N GLY A 40 -7.49 14.16 9.28
CA GLY A 40 -8.51 14.39 8.25
C GLY A 40 -9.84 13.64 8.43
N LYS A 41 -9.98 12.76 9.43
CA LYS A 41 -11.26 12.15 9.82
C LYS A 41 -11.74 12.55 11.22
N GLY A 42 -10.83 12.93 12.12
CA GLY A 42 -11.14 13.20 13.51
C GLY A 42 -10.97 11.96 14.39
N VAL A 43 -11.73 11.87 15.47
CA VAL A 43 -11.73 10.72 16.37
C VAL A 43 -12.49 9.57 15.71
N MET A 44 -11.93 8.37 15.74
CA MET A 44 -12.53 7.18 15.14
C MET A 44 -12.27 5.96 16.02
N GLU A 45 -13.28 5.10 16.21
CA GLU A 45 -13.08 3.80 16.86
C GLU A 45 -12.35 2.83 15.92
N THR A 46 -11.47 2.02 16.49
CA THR A 46 -10.65 1.06 15.75
C THR A 46 -10.54 -0.26 16.50
N PHE A 47 -10.19 -1.32 15.77
CA PHE A 47 -10.18 -2.68 16.27
C PHE A 47 -8.89 -3.40 15.86
N TRP A 48 -8.49 -4.37 16.67
CA TRP A 48 -7.48 -5.37 16.34
C TRP A 48 -8.15 -6.65 15.83
N LEU A 49 -7.65 -7.22 14.73
CA LEU A 49 -7.95 -8.61 14.36
C LEU A 49 -6.99 -9.53 15.11
N LEU A 50 -7.51 -10.40 15.96
CA LEU A 50 -6.69 -11.35 16.72
C LEU A 50 -6.46 -12.63 15.94
N GLY A 51 -7.45 -13.09 15.18
CA GLY A 51 -7.31 -14.29 14.37
C GLY A 51 -8.64 -14.88 13.92
N ARG A 52 -8.56 -16.13 13.45
CA ARG A 52 -9.71 -16.92 12.99
C ARG A 52 -9.98 -18.03 14.01
N LEU A 53 -11.21 -18.12 14.51
CA LEU A 53 -11.64 -19.09 15.52
C LEU A 53 -11.59 -20.54 15.00
N SER A 54 -11.72 -20.73 13.69
CA SER A 54 -11.54 -22.04 13.02
C SER A 54 -10.12 -22.16 12.44
N MET A 55 -9.25 -22.88 13.13
CA MET A 55 -8.02 -23.39 12.55
C MET A 55 -8.13 -24.89 12.34
N SER A 56 -8.54 -25.29 11.13
CA SER A 56 -7.86 -26.43 10.51
C SER A 56 -6.40 -26.02 10.33
N ASN A 57 -5.51 -26.83 10.88
CA ASN A 57 -4.05 -26.64 10.96
C ASN A 57 -3.45 -26.21 9.62
N ARG A 58 -3.42 -24.90 9.33
CA ARG A 58 -2.58 -24.39 8.25
C ARG A 58 -1.18 -24.27 8.84
N SER A 59 -0.45 -25.38 8.80
CA SER A 59 1.00 -25.38 8.96
C SER A 59 1.56 -24.51 7.82
N THR A 60 1.77 -23.22 8.06
CA THR A 60 2.75 -22.48 7.25
C THR A 60 4.08 -23.16 7.55
N PRO A 61 4.74 -23.78 6.56
CA PRO A 61 6.07 -24.33 6.80
C PRO A 61 6.97 -23.21 7.36
N PRO A 62 7.88 -23.53 8.28
CA PRO A 62 8.75 -22.54 8.89
C PRO A 62 9.44 -21.70 7.80
N VAL A 63 9.54 -20.40 8.05
CA VAL A 63 10.06 -19.33 7.16
C VAL A 63 11.53 -19.56 6.72
N ALA A 64 12.11 -20.74 6.96
CA ALA A 64 13.46 -21.11 6.59
C ALA A 64 13.60 -21.61 5.12
N GLU A 65 12.55 -22.10 4.47
CA GLU A 65 12.68 -22.81 3.17
C GLU A 65 12.47 -21.95 1.91
N VAL A 66 12.17 -20.65 2.03
CA VAL A 66 11.91 -19.78 0.87
C VAL A 66 13.18 -19.40 0.09
N LYS A 67 14.38 -19.81 0.53
CA LYS A 67 15.64 -19.39 -0.09
C LYS A 67 15.90 -19.93 -1.50
N ASN A 68 15.14 -20.91 -1.98
CA ASN A 68 15.56 -21.68 -3.17
C ASN A 68 14.67 -21.55 -4.42
N MET A 69 13.60 -20.75 -4.44
CA MET A 69 12.73 -20.64 -5.63
C MET A 69 12.83 -19.30 -6.40
N CYS A 70 13.79 -18.45 -6.06
CA CYS A 70 14.04 -17.17 -6.77
C CYS A 70 15.14 -17.27 -7.86
N LYS A 71 15.99 -18.31 -7.86
CA LYS A 71 17.06 -18.45 -8.86
C LYS A 71 16.58 -19.20 -10.11
N LYS A 72 15.79 -18.52 -10.96
CA LYS A 72 15.69 -18.73 -12.42
C LYS A 72 14.66 -17.77 -13.03
N ARG A 73 14.91 -16.47 -12.88
CA ARG A 73 14.49 -15.53 -13.92
C ARG A 73 15.73 -14.74 -14.32
N SER A 74 16.09 -14.96 -15.57
CA SER A 74 17.15 -14.30 -16.33
C SER A 74 17.19 -12.81 -16.04
N SER A 75 18.41 -12.29 -15.88
CA SER A 75 18.80 -10.89 -15.86
C SER A 75 17.81 -9.95 -16.58
N PHE A 76 17.09 -9.15 -15.82
CA PHE A 76 16.45 -7.93 -16.30
C PHE A 76 17.43 -6.77 -16.03
N PRO A 77 17.72 -5.90 -17.02
CA PRO A 77 18.67 -4.81 -16.82
C PRO A 77 18.09 -3.81 -15.83
N ASP A 78 18.97 -3.32 -14.94
CA ASP A 78 18.67 -2.30 -13.94
C ASP A 78 18.04 -1.08 -14.61
N HIS A 79 16.75 -0.86 -14.39
CA HIS A 79 16.19 0.47 -14.48
C HIS A 79 15.43 0.76 -13.19
N GLU A 80 16.07 1.62 -12.40
CA GLU A 80 15.57 2.24 -11.19
C GLU A 80 14.13 2.76 -11.37
N ASN A 81 13.37 2.67 -10.27
CA ASN A 81 12.07 3.30 -10.01
C ASN A 81 10.82 2.56 -10.50
N ILE A 82 10.44 1.48 -9.78
CA ILE A 82 9.05 1.00 -9.76
C ILE A 82 8.42 1.44 -8.44
N ARG A 83 8.06 2.73 -8.34
CA ARG A 83 6.94 3.13 -7.49
C ARG A 83 5.67 2.89 -8.29
N SER A 84 4.71 2.17 -7.71
CA SER A 84 3.39 1.94 -8.29
C SER A 84 2.64 3.28 -8.40
N VAL A 85 2.66 3.87 -9.60
CA VAL A 85 1.71 4.90 -10.00
C VAL A 85 0.91 4.31 -11.16
N SER A 86 -0.41 4.31 -11.02
CA SER A 86 -1.34 3.89 -12.08
C SER A 86 -0.99 4.63 -13.38
N PRO A 87 -0.98 3.96 -14.57
CA PRO A 87 -0.68 4.62 -15.82
C PRO A 87 -1.75 5.69 -16.09
N TYR A 88 -1.36 6.96 -16.05
CA TYR A 88 -2.15 8.02 -16.66
C TYR A 88 -1.94 7.87 -18.16
N SER A 89 -3.03 7.73 -18.93
CA SER A 89 -2.96 7.60 -20.39
C SER A 89 -2.23 8.80 -20.99
N GLU A 90 -1.04 8.56 -21.55
CA GLU A 90 -0.27 9.53 -22.30
C GLU A 90 -1.02 9.90 -23.58
N ILE A 91 -1.70 11.04 -23.55
CA ILE A 91 -2.18 11.69 -24.76
C ILE A 91 -1.02 12.55 -25.24
N ALA A 92 -0.41 12.14 -26.36
CA ALA A 92 0.71 12.79 -27.00
C ALA A 92 0.47 14.30 -27.20
N SER A 93 1.41 15.13 -26.74
CA SER A 93 1.63 16.52 -27.17
C SER A 93 3.08 16.94 -26.89
N ASP A 94 4.02 16.14 -27.39
CA ASP A 94 5.47 16.30 -27.11
C ASP A 94 6.11 17.45 -27.94
N SER A 95 5.37 18.07 -28.86
CA SER A 95 5.91 19.15 -29.72
C SER A 95 5.88 20.53 -29.05
N GLU A 96 4.79 20.86 -28.36
CA GLU A 96 4.60 22.19 -27.76
C GLU A 96 5.47 22.38 -26.50
N ASP A 97 5.63 21.32 -25.73
CA ASP A 97 6.47 21.34 -24.52
C ASP A 97 7.96 21.55 -24.84
N GLU A 98 8.46 20.98 -25.94
CA GLU A 98 9.85 21.14 -26.34
C GLU A 98 10.13 22.53 -26.95
N GLU A 99 9.14 23.12 -27.63
CA GLU A 99 9.22 24.49 -28.10
C GLU A 99 9.22 25.48 -26.93
N MET A 100 8.34 25.28 -25.94
CA MET A 100 8.28 26.10 -24.73
C MET A 100 9.59 25.99 -23.92
N ARG A 101 10.16 24.79 -23.81
CA ARG A 101 11.49 24.56 -23.21
C ARG A 101 12.60 25.30 -23.98
N ARG A 102 12.58 25.29 -25.31
CA ARG A 102 13.53 26.04 -26.15
C ARG A 102 13.44 27.55 -25.95
N ILE A 103 12.22 28.09 -25.89
CA ILE A 103 11.98 29.52 -25.69
C ILE A 103 12.50 29.97 -24.32
N MET A 104 12.17 29.23 -23.26
CA MET A 104 12.63 29.53 -21.90
C MET A 104 14.16 29.52 -21.78
N ARG A 105 14.84 28.53 -22.36
CA ARG A 105 16.31 28.48 -22.38
C ARG A 105 16.93 29.68 -23.12
N ARG A 106 16.34 30.06 -24.26
CA ARG A 106 16.82 31.21 -25.05
C ARG A 106 16.63 32.53 -24.31
N GLU A 107 15.54 32.69 -23.56
CA GLU A 107 15.26 33.91 -22.82
C GLU A 107 16.17 34.07 -21.60
N MET A 108 16.41 32.97 -20.86
CA MET A 108 17.31 33.00 -19.70
C MET A 108 18.77 33.35 -20.08
N MET A 109 19.20 33.01 -21.29
CA MET A 109 20.52 33.36 -21.81
C MET A 109 20.64 34.81 -22.32
N ARG A 110 19.53 35.57 -22.40
CA ARG A 110 19.52 36.95 -22.89
C ARG A 110 19.56 37.99 -21.77
N VAL A 111 19.39 37.57 -20.51
CA VAL A 111 19.41 38.44 -19.31
C VAL A 111 20.80 38.44 -18.64
N GLY A 112 21.87 38.33 -19.45
CA GLY A 112 23.26 38.39 -19.00
C GLY A 112 24.00 39.56 -19.62
#